data_AF-A0A2T4DVW4-F1
#
_entry.id   AF-A0A2T4DVW4-F1
#
_cell.length_a   1.000
_cell.length_b   1.000
_cell.length_c   1.000
_cell.angle_alpha   90.00
_cell.angle_beta   90.00
_cell.angle_gamma   90.00
#
_symmetry.space_group_name_H-M   'P 1'
#
loop_
_entity.id
_entity.type
_entity.pdbx_description
1 polymer ?
#
loop_
_entity_poly.entity_id
_entity_poly.type
_entity_poly.pdbx_seq_one_letter_code
_entity_poly.pdbx_strand_id
1 'polypeptide(L)'
;MTYIFKIDRDKQKSLKEFIDKVAQSISKDEPNVLEYRNLNRLEGLCYELSKSGWYLDDWKKIDSKILSKIQSLIYGNVKDRIDDLLLPYYQDNVIEIFDRLKTHYPSRKHIFNEANLLLQESRYHGFITLALSLVDGMCIELLGKEYFKTLGKKGNHKLELSEDLDKIRQLGYYFLLKPITEKSAISDFKDAMSKYNDPLNRHEILHGKNVSYGTKINAIKILSFMAFTDYILHLE
;
A
#
# COMPACT_ATOMS: atom_id res chain seq x y z
N MET A 1 -26.19 0.03 -32.09
CA MET A 1 -27.09 -0.21 -30.95
C MET A 1 -26.26 0.04 -29.69
N THR A 2 -26.29 1.26 -29.16
CA THR A 2 -25.39 1.69 -28.07
C THR A 2 -26.23 1.89 -26.82
N TYR A 3 -26.08 1.00 -25.84
CA TYR A 3 -26.76 1.10 -24.55
C TYR A 3 -26.04 2.14 -23.68
N ILE A 4 -26.71 3.27 -23.43
CA ILE A 4 -26.32 4.26 -22.42
C ILE A 4 -27.05 3.89 -21.13
N PHE A 5 -26.32 3.46 -20.11
CA PHE A 5 -26.86 3.31 -18.76
C PHE A 5 -27.22 4.70 -18.20
N LYS A 6 -28.52 5.03 -18.20
CA LYS A 6 -29.05 6.13 -17.38
C LYS A 6 -29.04 5.67 -15.92
N ILE A 7 -28.11 6.20 -15.13
CA ILE A 7 -28.13 6.04 -13.68
C ILE A 7 -29.28 6.91 -13.13
N ASP A 8 -30.08 6.26 -12.30
CA ASP A 8 -31.30 6.76 -11.68
C ASP A 8 -31.07 7.99 -10.80
N ARG A 9 -31.85 9.06 -11.02
CA ARG A 9 -31.71 10.37 -10.34
C ARG A 9 -32.00 10.26 -8.84
N ASP A 10 -32.79 9.28 -8.42
CA ASP A 10 -33.13 9.10 -7.00
C ASP A 10 -31.97 8.52 -6.18
N LYS A 11 -31.07 7.74 -6.81
CA LYS A 11 -29.83 7.27 -6.17
C LYS A 11 -28.82 8.40 -5.96
N GLN A 12 -28.73 9.35 -6.90
CA GLN A 12 -27.86 10.53 -6.77
C GLN A 12 -28.30 11.46 -5.63
N LYS A 13 -29.60 11.57 -5.38
CA LYS A 13 -30.14 12.35 -4.26
C LYS A 13 -29.81 11.72 -2.91
N SER A 14 -29.91 10.39 -2.80
CA SER A 14 -29.54 9.65 -1.56
C SER A 14 -28.04 9.73 -1.23
N LEU A 15 -27.19 9.74 -2.26
CA LEU A 15 -25.74 9.86 -2.09
C LEU A 15 -25.34 11.26 -1.63
N LYS A 16 -26.00 12.29 -2.15
CA LYS A 16 -25.75 13.68 -1.71
C LYS A 16 -26.20 13.91 -0.27
N GLU A 17 -27.35 13.37 0.12
CA GLU A 17 -27.83 13.43 1.51
C GLU A 17 -26.95 12.63 2.47
N PHE A 18 -26.33 11.53 2.01
CA PHE A 18 -25.33 10.78 2.78
C PHE A 18 -24.01 11.56 2.94
N ILE A 19 -23.52 12.17 1.85
CA ILE A 19 -22.31 13.03 1.86
C ILE A 19 -22.51 14.24 2.79
N ASP A 20 -23.67 14.88 2.74
CA ASP A 20 -23.97 16.04 3.60
C ASP A 20 -24.08 15.64 5.08
N LYS A 21 -24.56 14.42 5.39
CA LYS A 21 -24.56 13.86 6.75
C LYS A 21 -23.16 13.55 7.26
N VAL A 22 -22.31 12.96 6.43
CA VAL A 22 -20.90 12.66 6.77
C VAL A 22 -20.11 13.96 6.98
N ALA A 23 -20.33 14.97 6.14
CA ALA A 23 -19.72 16.30 6.29
C ALA A 23 -20.14 17.01 7.60
N GLN A 24 -21.38 16.79 8.05
CA GLN A 24 -21.88 17.34 9.32
C GLN A 24 -21.40 16.55 10.55
N SER A 25 -21.14 15.24 10.44
CA SER A 25 -20.62 14.42 11.55
C SER A 25 -19.12 14.62 11.78
N ILE A 26 -18.36 14.99 10.75
CA ILE A 26 -16.92 15.30 10.86
C ILE A 26 -16.66 16.59 11.67
N SER A 27 -17.67 17.43 11.89
CA SER A 27 -17.48 18.76 12.50
C SER A 27 -17.54 18.80 14.04
N LYS A 28 -17.69 17.67 14.76
CA LYS A 28 -17.96 17.78 16.21
C LYS A 28 -17.06 17.05 17.20
N ASP A 29 -16.32 16.00 16.85
CA ASP A 29 -15.41 15.39 17.82
C ASP A 29 -14.23 14.72 17.13
N GLU A 30 -13.07 15.41 17.06
CA GLU A 30 -11.72 14.85 17.26
C GLU A 30 -10.65 15.97 17.15
N PRO A 31 -9.91 16.29 18.22
CA PRO A 31 -8.85 17.29 18.17
C PRO A 31 -7.47 16.68 17.83
N ASN A 32 -6.75 17.35 16.92
CA ASN A 32 -5.30 17.26 16.63
C ASN A 32 -4.76 16.04 15.85
N VAL A 33 -5.04 16.01 14.54
CA VAL A 33 -4.08 15.50 13.55
C VAL A 33 -3.49 16.72 12.85
N LEU A 34 -2.18 16.91 12.97
CA LEU A 34 -1.44 18.05 12.43
C LEU A 34 -1.94 18.51 11.05
N GLU A 35 -2.08 19.82 10.91
CA GLU A 35 -2.27 20.57 9.67
C GLU A 35 -2.00 19.76 8.39
N TYR A 36 -3.08 19.22 7.79
CA TYR A 36 -3.16 18.73 6.40
C TYR A 36 -2.89 19.84 5.36
N ARG A 37 -2.09 20.86 5.69
CA ARG A 37 -1.86 22.05 4.86
C ARG A 37 -0.99 21.80 3.62
N ASN A 38 -0.53 20.57 3.37
CA ASN A 38 0.18 20.23 2.12
C ASN A 38 0.05 18.74 1.74
N LEU A 39 -1.13 18.32 1.33
CA LEU A 39 -1.40 16.95 0.83
C LEU A 39 -0.44 16.53 -0.31
N ASN A 40 0.00 17.48 -1.16
CA ASN A 40 1.03 17.24 -2.19
C ASN A 40 2.40 16.82 -1.62
N ARG A 41 2.74 17.31 -0.42
CA ARG A 41 3.98 16.96 0.29
C ARG A 41 3.90 15.55 0.86
N LEU A 42 2.72 15.13 1.36
CA LEU A 42 2.48 13.77 1.81
C LEU A 42 2.47 12.77 0.65
N GLU A 43 1.89 13.16 -0.48
CA GLU A 43 1.91 12.36 -1.71
C GLU A 43 3.35 12.13 -2.20
N GLY A 44 4.16 13.20 -2.24
CA GLY A 44 5.59 13.11 -2.56
C GLY A 44 6.36 12.23 -1.57
N LEU A 45 6.06 12.33 -0.27
CA LEU A 45 6.67 11.51 0.78
C LEU A 45 6.39 10.02 0.59
N CYS A 46 5.13 9.66 0.38
CA CYS A 46 4.70 8.27 0.17
C CYS A 46 5.37 7.66 -1.05
N TYR A 47 5.48 8.45 -2.13
CA TYR A 47 6.15 8.00 -3.34
C TYR A 47 7.64 7.81 -3.14
N GLU A 48 8.33 8.74 -2.47
CA GLU A 48 9.76 8.58 -2.18
C GLU A 48 10.05 7.40 -1.24
N LEU A 49 9.16 7.12 -0.28
CA LEU A 49 9.24 5.91 0.55
C LEU A 49 9.09 4.62 -0.27
N SER A 50 8.15 4.58 -1.20
CA SER A 50 7.91 3.38 -2.00
C SER A 50 9.07 3.04 -2.94
N LYS A 51 9.85 4.05 -3.35
CA LYS A 51 11.12 3.85 -4.06
C LYS A 51 12.19 3.17 -3.21
N SER A 52 12.13 3.32 -1.89
CA SER A 52 12.99 2.61 -0.93
C SER A 52 12.39 1.27 -0.47
N GLY A 53 11.24 0.88 -1.05
CA GLY A 53 10.53 -0.37 -0.72
C GLY A 53 9.66 -0.30 0.53
N TRP A 54 9.49 0.88 1.14
CA TRP A 54 8.67 1.08 2.33
C TRP A 54 7.31 1.66 2.01
N TYR A 55 6.30 1.20 2.74
CA TYR A 55 4.93 1.66 2.62
C TYR A 55 4.39 1.88 4.02
N LEU A 56 3.67 2.98 4.23
CA LEU A 56 3.11 3.33 5.54
C LEU A 56 1.64 2.91 5.59
N ASP A 57 1.32 1.98 6.47
CA ASP A 57 -0.04 1.63 6.87
C ASP A 57 -0.44 2.35 8.16
N ASP A 58 -1.75 2.39 8.43
CA ASP A 58 -2.30 2.89 9.69
C ASP A 58 -1.85 4.32 10.06
N TRP A 59 -2.27 5.29 9.24
CA TRP A 59 -1.93 6.71 9.39
C TRP A 59 -2.44 7.33 10.69
N LYS A 60 -3.30 6.64 11.44
CA LYS A 60 -3.76 7.06 12.77
C LYS A 60 -2.70 6.80 13.84
N LYS A 61 -1.83 5.80 13.66
CA LYS A 61 -0.74 5.47 14.60
C LYS A 61 0.57 6.18 14.30
N ILE A 62 0.72 6.68 13.08
CA ILE A 62 1.93 7.40 12.69
C ILE A 62 1.85 8.83 13.23
N ASP A 63 2.57 9.08 14.33
CA ASP A 63 2.62 10.40 14.91
C ASP A 63 3.41 11.40 14.04
N SER A 64 3.24 12.68 14.35
CA SER A 64 3.94 13.77 13.67
C SER A 64 5.45 13.72 13.77
N LYS A 65 6.00 13.12 14.82
CA LYS A 65 7.45 13.01 15.02
C LYS A 65 8.04 12.00 14.05
N ILE A 66 7.37 10.86 13.86
CA ILE A 66 7.76 9.86 12.87
C ILE A 66 7.68 10.47 11.46
N LEU A 67 6.57 11.14 11.12
CA LEU A 67 6.44 11.80 9.81
C LEU A 67 7.52 12.86 9.58
N SER A 68 7.81 13.69 10.59
CA SER A 68 8.87 14.71 10.50
C SER A 68 10.24 14.09 10.31
N LYS A 69 10.54 12.98 11.02
CA LYS A 69 11.79 12.23 10.85
C LYS A 69 11.91 11.64 9.46
N ILE A 70 10.90 10.90 8.99
CA ILE A 70 10.86 10.35 7.63
C ILE A 70 11.13 11.45 6.61
N GLN A 71 10.46 12.59 6.79
CA GLN A 71 10.64 13.72 5.92
C GLN A 71 12.08 14.25 5.92
N SER A 72 12.67 14.44 7.10
CA SER A 72 14.06 14.89 7.21
C SER A 72 15.04 13.93 6.55
N LEU A 73 14.78 12.61 6.62
CA LEU A 73 15.65 11.59 6.03
C LEU A 73 15.56 11.58 4.50
N ILE A 74 14.35 11.72 3.96
CA ILE A 74 14.12 11.76 2.50
C ILE A 74 14.74 13.02 1.88
N TYR A 75 14.47 14.19 2.44
CA TYR A 75 14.95 15.46 1.87
C TYR A 75 16.37 15.84 2.33
N GLY A 76 16.89 15.20 3.38
CA GLY A 76 18.28 15.32 3.83
C GLY A 76 19.26 14.41 3.08
N ASN A 77 18.80 13.67 2.07
CA ASN A 77 19.59 12.75 1.23
C ASN A 77 20.30 11.62 2.02
N VAL A 78 19.71 11.18 3.14
CA VAL A 78 20.18 10.05 3.97
C VAL A 78 19.11 8.96 3.98
N LYS A 79 18.65 8.58 2.78
CA LYS A 79 17.54 7.63 2.58
C LYS A 79 17.81 6.24 3.17
N ASP A 80 19.07 5.82 3.24
CA ASP A 80 19.45 4.53 3.83
C ASP A 80 19.13 4.44 5.33
N ARG A 81 18.99 5.58 6.02
CA ARG A 81 18.58 5.64 7.43
C ARG A 81 17.08 5.42 7.66
N ILE A 82 16.27 5.36 6.59
CA ILE A 82 14.83 5.07 6.70
C ILE A 82 14.63 3.66 7.25
N ASP A 83 15.51 2.75 6.87
CA ASP A 83 15.53 1.36 7.34
C ASP A 83 15.62 1.30 8.87
N ASP A 84 16.50 2.10 9.50
CA ASP A 84 16.66 2.17 10.96
C ASP A 84 15.38 2.64 11.68
N LEU A 85 14.55 3.43 11.00
CA LEU A 85 13.34 4.01 11.57
C LEU A 85 12.15 3.06 11.43
N LEU A 86 11.95 2.48 10.25
CA LEU A 86 10.75 1.70 9.93
C LEU A 86 10.90 0.21 10.28
N LEU A 87 12.11 -0.32 10.28
CA LEU A 87 12.35 -1.72 10.62
C LEU A 87 11.84 -2.07 12.04
N PRO A 88 12.16 -1.30 13.11
CA PRO A 88 11.63 -1.58 14.45
C PRO A 88 10.11 -1.43 14.51
N TYR A 89 9.56 -0.37 13.89
CA TYR A 89 8.11 -0.14 13.86
C TYR A 89 7.36 -1.35 13.32
N TYR A 90 7.75 -1.89 12.16
CA TYR A 90 7.07 -3.04 11.60
C TYR A 90 7.34 -4.34 12.36
N GLN A 91 8.52 -4.50 12.94
CA GLN A 91 8.84 -5.67 13.77
C GLN A 91 7.97 -5.74 15.02
N ASP A 92 7.77 -4.62 15.69
CA ASP A 92 6.95 -4.56 16.90
C ASP A 92 5.47 -4.78 16.61
N ASN A 93 5.03 -4.53 15.38
CA ASN A 93 3.63 -4.64 14.95
C ASN A 93 3.31 -5.90 14.13
N VAL A 94 4.23 -6.85 13.95
CA VAL A 94 4.02 -8.07 13.13
C VAL A 94 2.75 -8.82 13.54
N ILE A 95 2.57 -9.06 14.84
CA ILE A 95 1.42 -9.83 15.37
C ILE A 95 0.12 -9.12 15.01
N GLU A 96 0.05 -7.81 15.27
CA GLU A 96 -1.13 -7.01 15.02
C GLU A 96 -1.50 -7.00 13.53
N ILE A 97 -0.50 -6.82 12.65
CA ILE A 97 -0.68 -6.82 11.19
C ILE A 97 -1.27 -8.16 10.75
N PHE A 98 -0.72 -9.29 11.20
CA PHE A 98 -1.25 -10.60 10.81
C PHE A 98 -2.64 -10.86 11.38
N ASP A 99 -2.92 -10.45 12.61
CA ASP A 99 -4.26 -10.60 13.21
C ASP A 99 -5.31 -9.79 12.44
N ARG A 100 -4.98 -8.57 12.02
CA ARG A 100 -5.80 -7.75 11.15
C ARG A 100 -6.04 -8.43 9.79
N LEU A 101 -4.98 -8.87 9.10
CA LEU A 101 -5.08 -9.58 7.82
C LEU A 101 -5.97 -10.84 7.90
N LYS A 102 -5.79 -11.66 8.94
CA LYS A 102 -6.62 -12.86 9.14
C LYS A 102 -8.09 -12.53 9.41
N THR A 103 -8.37 -11.36 10.00
CA THR A 103 -9.72 -10.87 10.29
C THR A 103 -10.40 -10.37 9.01
N HIS A 104 -9.68 -9.57 8.21
CA HIS A 104 -10.20 -9.04 6.94
C HIS A 104 -10.39 -10.12 5.86
N TYR A 105 -9.53 -11.15 5.85
CA TYR A 105 -9.52 -12.19 4.82
C TYR A 105 -9.66 -13.61 5.43
N PRO A 106 -10.82 -13.94 6.01
CA PRO A 106 -11.00 -15.20 6.74
C PRO A 106 -10.81 -16.44 5.85
N SER A 107 -11.14 -16.34 4.55
CA SER A 107 -10.95 -17.41 3.56
C SER A 107 -9.47 -17.79 3.36
N ARG A 108 -8.55 -16.84 3.61
CA ARG A 108 -7.10 -16.97 3.43
C ARG A 108 -6.33 -17.11 4.73
N LYS A 109 -7.03 -17.17 5.88
CA LYS A 109 -6.42 -17.24 7.22
C LYS A 109 -5.31 -18.28 7.33
N HIS A 110 -5.49 -19.46 6.73
CA HIS A 110 -4.50 -20.53 6.74
C HIS A 110 -3.20 -20.14 5.99
N ILE A 111 -3.31 -19.42 4.87
CA ILE A 111 -2.14 -18.94 4.10
C ILE A 111 -1.40 -17.83 4.87
N PHE A 112 -2.14 -16.95 5.56
CA PHE A 112 -1.52 -15.95 6.44
C PHE A 112 -0.79 -16.57 7.63
N ASN A 113 -1.29 -17.69 8.17
CA ASN A 113 -0.57 -18.44 9.21
C ASN A 113 0.77 -18.99 8.67
N GLU A 114 0.78 -19.54 7.46
CA GLU A 114 2.02 -19.99 6.80
C GLU A 114 3.00 -18.84 6.59
N ALA A 115 2.52 -17.69 6.10
CA ALA A 115 3.34 -16.49 5.93
C ALA A 115 3.94 -16.02 7.27
N ASN A 116 3.15 -15.99 8.34
CA ASN A 116 3.64 -15.64 9.66
C ASN A 116 4.72 -16.62 10.17
N LEU A 117 4.51 -17.92 9.98
CA LEU A 117 5.48 -18.95 10.37
C LEU A 117 6.80 -18.79 9.60
N LEU A 118 6.75 -18.56 8.29
CA LEU A 118 7.93 -18.32 7.46
C LEU A 118 8.73 -17.11 7.95
N LEU A 119 8.04 -16.02 8.34
CA LEU A 119 8.69 -14.83 8.87
C LEU A 119 9.34 -15.09 10.24
N GLN A 120 8.64 -15.78 11.15
CA GLN A 120 9.13 -16.16 12.48
C GLN A 120 10.36 -17.07 12.39
N GLU A 121 10.35 -18.03 11.47
CA GLU A 121 11.47 -18.95 11.23
C GLU A 121 12.59 -18.34 10.38
N SER A 122 12.52 -17.05 10.05
CA SER A 122 13.52 -16.36 9.21
C SER A 122 13.69 -16.97 7.81
N ARG A 123 12.66 -17.66 7.30
CA ARG A 123 12.61 -18.21 5.93
C ARG A 123 12.20 -17.12 4.93
N TYR A 124 13.03 -16.10 4.80
CA TYR A 124 12.68 -14.86 4.09
C TYR A 124 12.37 -15.04 2.61
N HIS A 125 13.07 -15.93 1.88
CA HIS A 125 12.74 -16.22 0.48
C HIS A 125 11.30 -16.74 0.31
N GLY A 126 10.90 -17.67 1.17
CA GLY A 126 9.55 -18.23 1.17
C GLY A 126 8.52 -17.18 1.57
N PHE A 127 8.79 -16.41 2.64
CA PHE A 127 7.89 -15.34 3.07
C PHE A 127 7.65 -14.31 1.96
N ILE A 128 8.72 -13.80 1.35
CA ILE A 128 8.63 -12.74 0.33
C ILE A 128 7.82 -13.21 -0.89
N THR A 129 8.07 -14.42 -1.37
CA THR A 129 7.34 -14.97 -2.52
C THR A 129 5.86 -15.19 -2.19
N LEU A 130 5.55 -15.75 -1.02
CA LEU A 130 4.17 -15.96 -0.57
C LEU A 130 3.42 -14.64 -0.36
N ALA A 131 4.05 -13.65 0.27
CA ALA A 131 3.46 -12.34 0.52
C ALA A 131 3.14 -11.59 -0.78
N LEU A 132 4.01 -11.66 -1.80
CA LEU A 132 3.73 -11.09 -3.12
C LEU A 132 2.48 -11.72 -3.76
N SER A 133 2.30 -13.03 -3.64
CA SER A 133 1.08 -13.71 -4.12
C SER A 133 -0.16 -13.39 -3.27
N LEU A 134 0.01 -13.22 -1.95
CA LEU A 134 -1.09 -12.84 -1.06
C LEU A 134 -1.65 -11.46 -1.40
N VAL A 135 -0.79 -10.49 -1.77
CA VAL A 135 -1.22 -9.16 -2.22
C VAL A 135 -2.16 -9.25 -3.44
N ASP A 136 -1.83 -10.05 -4.46
CA ASP A 136 -2.76 -10.28 -5.57
C ASP A 136 -4.05 -10.95 -5.08
N GLY A 137 -3.95 -11.95 -4.19
CA GLY A 137 -5.10 -12.64 -3.62
C GLY A 137 -6.06 -11.72 -2.86
N MET A 138 -5.54 -10.78 -2.09
CA MET A 138 -6.30 -9.77 -1.35
C MET A 138 -7.07 -8.86 -2.29
N CYS A 139 -6.44 -8.38 -3.37
CA CYS A 139 -7.11 -7.55 -4.38
C CYS A 139 -8.17 -8.33 -5.16
N ILE A 140 -7.91 -9.59 -5.51
CA ILE A 140 -8.89 -10.42 -6.20
C ILE A 140 -10.13 -10.64 -5.33
N GLU A 141 -9.95 -10.92 -4.04
CA GLU A 141 -11.05 -11.20 -3.13
C GLU A 141 -11.99 -9.99 -2.94
N LEU A 142 -11.44 -8.78 -2.85
CA LEU A 142 -12.25 -7.57 -2.63
C LEU A 142 -12.73 -6.89 -3.91
N LEU A 143 -11.92 -6.93 -4.97
CA LEU A 143 -12.15 -6.13 -6.18
C LEU A 143 -12.29 -6.97 -7.46
N GLY A 144 -12.04 -8.29 -7.40
CA GLY A 144 -12.04 -9.17 -8.57
C GLY A 144 -10.89 -8.91 -9.55
N LYS A 145 -9.84 -8.22 -9.09
CA LYS A 145 -8.72 -7.72 -9.92
C LYS A 145 -7.38 -8.04 -9.27
N GLU A 146 -6.38 -8.31 -10.10
CA GLU A 146 -5.01 -8.54 -9.63
C GLU A 146 -4.30 -7.21 -9.36
N TYR A 147 -3.49 -7.14 -8.30
CA TYR A 147 -2.74 -5.93 -7.98
C TYR A 147 -1.72 -5.62 -9.07
N PHE A 148 -0.97 -6.63 -9.51
CA PHE A 148 0.13 -6.43 -10.44
C PHE A 148 -0.25 -6.50 -11.91
N LYS A 149 -1.55 -6.65 -12.23
CA LYS A 149 -2.03 -6.68 -13.60
C LYS A 149 -2.13 -5.26 -14.15
N THR A 150 -1.35 -5.01 -15.20
CA THR A 150 -1.39 -3.76 -15.95
C THR A 150 -2.29 -3.90 -17.16
N LEU A 151 -3.17 -2.93 -17.38
CA LEU A 151 -3.91 -2.74 -18.62
C LEU A 151 -3.12 -1.83 -19.57
N GLY A 152 -3.17 -2.11 -20.88
CA GLY A 152 -2.55 -1.27 -21.92
C GLY A 152 -1.36 -1.90 -22.65
N LYS A 153 -0.93 -1.28 -23.76
CA LYS A 153 0.27 -1.65 -24.53
C LYS A 153 1.52 -0.93 -23.98
N LYS A 154 2.72 -1.48 -24.25
CA LYS A 154 4.04 -0.94 -23.83
C LYS A 154 4.06 0.60 -23.83
N GLY A 155 4.22 1.21 -22.66
CA GLY A 155 4.35 2.66 -22.49
C GLY A 155 3.24 3.34 -21.68
N ASN A 156 2.02 2.78 -21.66
CA ASN A 156 0.88 3.28 -20.87
C ASN A 156 0.34 2.18 -19.96
N HIS A 157 1.14 1.75 -18.98
CA HIS A 157 0.72 0.74 -18.01
C HIS A 157 -0.14 1.40 -16.93
N LYS A 158 -1.47 1.22 -17.00
CA LYS A 158 -2.38 1.60 -15.93
C LYS A 158 -2.72 0.34 -15.12
N LEU A 159 -2.62 0.38 -13.80
CA LEU A 159 -3.09 -0.76 -13.00
C LEU A 159 -4.59 -0.98 -13.23
N GLU A 160 -4.99 -2.24 -13.30
CA GLU A 160 -6.42 -2.63 -13.45
C GLU A 160 -7.29 -2.07 -12.32
N LEU A 161 -6.69 -1.83 -11.15
CA LEU A 161 -7.30 -1.23 -9.97
C LEU A 161 -7.61 0.27 -10.10
N SER A 162 -7.06 0.95 -11.10
CA SER A 162 -7.06 2.43 -11.16
C SER A 162 -8.43 3.12 -11.11
N GLU A 163 -9.50 2.47 -11.57
CA GLU A 163 -10.87 3.02 -11.50
C GLU A 163 -11.50 2.84 -10.10
N ASP A 164 -11.13 1.79 -9.38
CA ASP A 164 -11.58 1.57 -8.00
C ASP A 164 -10.86 2.53 -7.03
N LEU A 165 -9.63 2.92 -7.37
CA LEU A 165 -8.87 3.94 -6.64
C LEU A 165 -9.48 5.34 -6.73
N ASP A 166 -10.35 5.63 -7.70
CA ASP A 166 -11.05 6.92 -7.78
C ASP A 166 -12.05 7.12 -6.63
N LYS A 167 -12.50 6.04 -5.97
CA LYS A 167 -13.29 6.14 -4.72
C LYS A 167 -12.44 6.61 -3.54
N ILE A 168 -11.20 6.13 -3.42
CA ILE A 168 -10.23 6.57 -2.41
C ILE A 168 -9.87 8.05 -2.60
N ARG A 169 -9.84 8.55 -3.85
CA ARG A 169 -9.68 9.99 -4.13
C ARG A 169 -10.82 10.83 -3.54
N GLN A 170 -12.05 10.30 -3.54
CA GLN A 170 -13.22 11.00 -3.01
C GLN A 170 -13.23 11.05 -1.48
N LEU A 171 -12.52 10.14 -0.80
CA LEU A 171 -12.36 10.11 0.66
C LEU A 171 -11.22 11.01 1.17
N GLY A 172 -10.54 11.77 0.31
CA GLY A 172 -9.46 12.69 0.70
C GLY A 172 -8.09 12.03 0.92
N TYR A 173 -7.97 10.71 0.73
CA TYR A 173 -6.73 9.93 0.90
C TYR A 173 -5.92 9.76 -0.39
N TYR A 174 -6.07 10.66 -1.37
CA TYR A 174 -5.46 10.53 -2.69
C TYR A 174 -3.92 10.38 -2.67
N PHE A 175 -3.26 10.91 -1.64
CA PHE A 175 -1.81 10.81 -1.46
C PHE A 175 -1.30 9.36 -1.33
N LEU A 176 -2.16 8.45 -0.84
CA LEU A 176 -1.87 7.01 -0.72
C LEU A 176 -1.90 6.28 -2.05
N LEU A 177 -2.45 6.90 -3.10
CA LEU A 177 -2.61 6.24 -4.38
C LEU A 177 -1.33 6.26 -5.20
N LYS A 178 -0.42 7.22 -4.96
CA LYS A 178 0.79 7.36 -5.78
C LYS A 178 1.72 6.14 -5.73
N PRO A 179 1.99 5.51 -4.57
CA PRO A 179 2.75 4.26 -4.51
C PRO A 179 2.12 3.10 -5.32
N ILE A 180 0.81 3.16 -5.58
CA ILE A 180 0.06 2.17 -6.36
C ILE A 180 0.06 2.55 -7.84
N THR A 181 -0.30 3.79 -8.17
CA THR A 181 -0.49 4.24 -9.56
C THR A 181 0.82 4.49 -10.30
N GLU A 182 1.90 4.78 -9.58
CA GLU A 182 3.24 4.93 -10.14
C GLU A 182 4.10 3.69 -9.91
N LYS A 183 5.11 3.51 -10.76
CA LYS A 183 6.11 2.44 -10.60
C LYS A 183 6.90 2.63 -9.30
N SER A 184 7.02 1.56 -8.52
CA SER A 184 7.75 1.50 -7.25
C SER A 184 8.85 0.42 -7.28
N ALA A 185 9.65 0.31 -6.22
CA ALA A 185 10.68 -0.72 -6.11
C ALA A 185 10.14 -2.16 -6.28
N ILE A 186 8.86 -2.38 -5.97
CA ILE A 186 8.19 -3.69 -6.07
C ILE A 186 7.49 -3.89 -7.42
N SER A 187 6.89 -2.82 -7.99
CA SER A 187 6.01 -2.90 -9.16
C SER A 187 6.68 -2.58 -10.51
N ASP A 188 7.91 -2.07 -10.53
CA ASP A 188 8.59 -1.71 -11.79
C ASP A 188 9.04 -2.93 -12.62
N PHE A 189 9.19 -2.75 -13.93
CA PHE A 189 9.68 -3.78 -14.86
C PHE A 189 11.14 -3.52 -15.27
N LYS A 190 11.97 -4.59 -15.28
CA LYS A 190 13.33 -4.82 -15.84
C LYS A 190 14.38 -3.69 -15.98
N ASP A 191 14.03 -2.46 -16.36
CA ASP A 191 14.97 -1.40 -16.75
C ASP A 191 15.18 -0.30 -15.69
N ALA A 192 14.64 -0.47 -14.49
CA ALA A 192 14.71 0.53 -13.41
C ALA A 192 15.67 0.16 -12.27
N MET A 193 16.48 -0.89 -12.40
CA MET A 193 17.39 -1.33 -11.33
C MET A 193 18.39 -0.25 -10.90
N SER A 194 18.81 0.64 -11.79
CA SER A 194 19.71 1.76 -11.45
C SER A 194 19.02 2.88 -10.66
N LYS A 195 17.68 2.84 -10.50
CA LYS A 195 16.89 3.88 -9.83
C LYS A 195 16.60 3.58 -8.36
N TYR A 196 16.79 2.34 -7.91
CA TYR A 196 16.43 1.92 -6.56
C TYR A 196 17.62 1.23 -5.86
N ASN A 197 17.87 1.61 -4.61
CA ASN A 197 18.81 0.89 -3.76
C ASN A 197 18.15 -0.44 -3.33
N ASP A 198 18.65 -1.57 -3.83
CA ASP A 198 18.13 -2.93 -3.60
C ASP A 198 16.68 -3.16 -4.08
N PRO A 199 16.44 -3.28 -5.40
CA PRO A 199 15.09 -3.41 -5.94
C PRO A 199 14.48 -4.77 -5.58
N LEU A 200 13.44 -4.75 -4.74
CA LEU A 200 12.51 -5.87 -4.49
C LEU A 200 11.61 -6.14 -5.70
N ASN A 201 12.20 -6.21 -6.88
CA ASN A 201 11.50 -6.33 -8.14
C ASN A 201 10.80 -7.70 -8.22
N ARG A 202 9.47 -7.70 -8.18
CA ARG A 202 8.67 -8.95 -8.21
C ARG A 202 9.01 -9.85 -9.39
N HIS A 203 9.30 -9.27 -10.56
CA HIS A 203 9.56 -10.04 -11.77
C HIS A 203 10.89 -10.78 -11.67
N GLU A 204 11.92 -10.11 -11.17
CA GLU A 204 13.23 -10.74 -10.95
C GLU A 204 13.18 -11.79 -9.83
N ILE A 205 12.40 -11.53 -8.77
CA ILE A 205 12.19 -12.49 -7.66
C ILE A 205 11.44 -13.74 -8.13
N LEU A 206 10.26 -13.57 -8.74
CA LEU A 206 9.39 -14.69 -9.12
C LEU A 206 9.94 -15.51 -10.29
N HIS A 207 10.80 -14.93 -11.13
CA HIS A 207 11.53 -15.67 -12.17
C HIS A 207 12.91 -16.16 -11.74
N GLY A 208 13.27 -16.01 -10.45
CA GLY A 208 14.51 -16.57 -9.90
C GLY A 208 15.80 -15.92 -10.42
N LYS A 209 15.73 -14.70 -10.94
CA LYS A 209 16.89 -13.96 -11.42
C LYS A 209 17.61 -13.19 -10.32
N ASN A 210 16.84 -12.65 -9.37
CA ASN A 210 17.38 -12.18 -8.11
C ASN A 210 17.29 -13.33 -7.10
N VAL A 211 18.42 -13.76 -6.55
CA VAL A 211 18.52 -14.84 -5.55
C VAL A 211 18.91 -14.33 -4.15
N SER A 212 19.37 -13.08 -4.06
CA SER A 212 19.83 -12.44 -2.82
C SER A 212 18.74 -11.67 -2.08
N TYR A 213 17.51 -11.67 -2.59
CA TYR A 213 16.40 -10.89 -2.01
C TYR A 213 15.98 -11.34 -0.60
N GLY A 214 16.27 -12.58 -0.20
CA GLY A 214 15.81 -13.18 1.06
C GLY A 214 16.55 -12.67 2.29
N THR A 215 16.41 -11.39 2.62
CA THR A 215 16.96 -10.76 3.81
C THR A 215 15.84 -10.35 4.78
N LYS A 216 16.19 -10.20 6.07
CA LYS A 216 15.22 -9.75 7.09
C LYS A 216 14.60 -8.40 6.72
N ILE A 217 15.43 -7.47 6.25
CA ILE A 217 14.97 -6.13 5.89
C ILE A 217 14.00 -6.16 4.71
N ASN A 218 14.28 -6.98 3.70
CA ASN A 218 13.40 -7.14 2.55
C ASN A 218 12.09 -7.84 2.92
N ALA A 219 12.14 -8.81 3.82
CA ALA A 219 10.92 -9.40 4.38
C ALA A 219 10.05 -8.34 5.09
N ILE A 220 10.65 -7.49 5.92
CA ILE A 220 9.87 -6.45 6.63
C ILE A 220 9.35 -5.37 5.67
N LYS A 221 10.11 -4.99 4.63
CA LYS A 221 9.62 -4.12 3.54
C LYS A 221 8.40 -4.71 2.84
N ILE A 222 8.44 -6.01 2.50
CA ILE A 222 7.30 -6.71 1.89
C ILE A 222 6.11 -6.84 2.85
N LEU A 223 6.35 -7.03 4.15
CA LEU A 223 5.28 -6.99 5.15
C LEU A 223 4.62 -5.60 5.18
N SER A 224 5.40 -4.52 5.15
CA SER A 224 4.87 -3.15 5.11
C SER A 224 4.01 -2.90 3.88
N PHE A 225 4.42 -3.44 2.73
CA PHE A 225 3.66 -3.37 1.49
C PHE A 225 2.32 -4.11 1.60
N MET A 226 2.33 -5.35 2.14
CA MET A 226 1.11 -6.12 2.35
C MET A 226 0.14 -5.43 3.34
N ALA A 227 0.68 -4.89 4.44
CA ALA A 227 -0.10 -4.14 5.43
C ALA A 227 -0.71 -2.86 4.86
N PHE A 228 0.03 -2.16 3.99
CA PHE A 228 -0.44 -0.98 3.27
C PHE A 228 -1.53 -1.32 2.26
N THR A 229 -1.38 -2.41 1.50
CA THR A 229 -2.42 -2.88 0.58
C THR A 229 -3.71 -3.17 1.33
N ASP A 230 -3.62 -3.88 2.46
CA ASP A 230 -4.77 -4.15 3.34
C ASP A 230 -5.43 -2.86 3.81
N TYR A 231 -4.63 -1.91 4.32
CA TYR A 231 -5.10 -0.62 4.80
C TYR A 231 -5.90 0.12 3.73
N ILE A 232 -5.38 0.20 2.50
CA ILE A 232 -6.02 0.92 1.41
C ILE A 232 -7.33 0.26 0.96
N LEU A 233 -7.37 -1.08 0.95
CA LEU A 233 -8.56 -1.82 0.53
C LEU A 233 -9.71 -1.70 1.54
N HIS A 234 -9.41 -1.34 2.79
CA HIS A 234 -10.38 -1.18 3.89
C HIS A 234 -10.46 0.27 4.42
N LEU A 235 -10.08 1.26 3.61
CA LEU A 235 -10.28 2.67 3.96
C LEU A 235 -11.79 2.98 4.00
N GLU A 236 -12.32 3.16 5.20
CA GLU A 236 -13.67 3.71 5.47
C GLU A 236 -13.61 5.19 5.86
#